data_AF-K6TRH1-F1
#
_entry.id   AF-K6TRH1-F1
#
_cell.length_a   1.000
_cell.length_b   1.000
_cell.length_c   1.000
_cell.angle_alpha   90.00
_cell.angle_beta   90.00
_cell.angle_gamma   90.00
#
_symmetry.space_group_name_H-M   'P 1'
#
loop_
_entity.id
_entity.type
_entity.pdbx_description
1 polymer ?
#
loop_
_entity_poly.entity_id
_entity_poly.type
_entity_poly.pdbx_seq_one_letter_code
_entity_poly.pdbx_strand_id
1 'polypeptide(L)'
;MFAKNPEKFFPSCRIRFIRYDGLEGKVGTEMNIIKDISIYGPLHKMLEEAKSVIAAQLRDFQSLNPKTGKFDIVTEYPEFAWQEGIVNAVTHRDYSIKGEHIKVIMYDDRLEILSPGKLPNIVNIKNLKYTRYSRNPKIARVLSEFGWVKELNEGVKRIYKEMSDYFLDEPKFSEPNMNSLKLTLKNNIVMRKIRNMEQMSAQFTPELWDTLSSDEITAIELAYKHNKVTTKMLEDELGRDIRVTRKILNTLRDKKILEWNGTSKNDPKQYYKISNEKQN
;
A
#
# COMPACT_ATOMS: atom_id res chain seq x y z
N MET A 1 -27.72 13.84 -5.52
CA MET A 1 -26.45 14.57 -5.70
C MET A 1 -26.26 15.67 -4.66
N PHE A 2 -27.22 16.58 -4.46
CA PHE A 2 -27.13 17.71 -3.51
C PHE A 2 -28.10 17.66 -2.33
N ALA A 3 -28.94 16.62 -2.25
CA ALA A 3 -29.84 16.45 -1.11
C ALA A 3 -29.04 16.32 0.18
N LYS A 4 -29.51 16.92 1.27
CA LYS A 4 -28.82 16.88 2.57
C LYS A 4 -28.62 15.44 3.07
N ASN A 5 -29.67 14.61 2.92
CA ASN A 5 -29.73 13.23 3.40
C ASN A 5 -30.23 12.30 2.26
N PRO A 6 -29.43 12.04 1.21
CA PRO A 6 -29.85 11.22 0.08
C PRO A 6 -30.11 9.75 0.46
N GLU A 7 -29.53 9.27 1.55
CA GLU A 7 -29.68 7.92 2.07
C GLU A 7 -31.12 7.57 2.46
N LYS A 8 -31.97 8.57 2.75
CA LYS A 8 -33.41 8.36 2.98
C LYS A 8 -34.13 7.81 1.75
N PHE A 9 -33.64 8.15 0.55
CA PHE A 9 -34.22 7.75 -0.73
C PHE A 9 -33.39 6.65 -1.42
N PHE A 10 -32.07 6.67 -1.20
CA PHE A 10 -31.12 5.74 -1.76
C PHE A 10 -30.20 5.15 -0.67
N PRO A 11 -30.69 4.20 0.15
CA PRO A 11 -29.91 3.66 1.28
C PRO A 11 -28.59 2.99 0.88
N SER A 12 -28.55 2.45 -0.34
CA SER A 12 -27.37 1.79 -0.92
C SER A 12 -26.37 2.77 -1.53
N CYS A 13 -26.70 4.07 -1.61
CA CYS A 13 -25.84 5.13 -2.12
C CYS A 13 -24.88 5.59 -1.01
N ARG A 14 -23.92 4.72 -0.68
CA ARG A 14 -22.88 4.95 0.32
C ARG A 14 -21.54 4.39 -0.14
N ILE A 15 -20.47 4.85 0.50
CA ILE A 15 -19.16 4.21 0.42
C ILE A 15 -18.93 3.53 1.77
N ARG A 16 -18.60 2.24 1.77
CA ARG A 16 -18.21 1.53 2.99
C ARG A 16 -16.71 1.24 2.92
N PHE A 17 -15.96 1.78 3.87
CA PHE A 17 -14.56 1.47 4.07
C PHE A 17 -14.42 0.35 5.10
N ILE A 18 -13.70 -0.70 4.76
CA ILE A 18 -13.41 -1.84 5.65
C ILE A 18 -11.91 -2.07 5.66
N ARG A 19 -11.31 -2.20 6.84
CA ARG A 19 -9.92 -2.61 6.99
C ARG A 19 -9.87 -3.96 7.71
N TYR A 20 -9.20 -4.91 7.07
CA TYR A 20 -8.85 -6.19 7.66
C TYR A 20 -7.41 -6.17 8.16
N ASP A 21 -7.16 -6.92 9.23
CA ASP A 21 -5.82 -7.22 9.74
C ASP A 21 -5.32 -8.53 9.12
N GLY A 22 -4.31 -8.47 8.26
CA GLY A 22 -3.85 -9.59 7.43
C GLY A 22 -4.24 -9.49 5.95
N LEU A 23 -4.00 -10.60 5.23
CA LEU A 23 -4.13 -10.68 3.76
C LEU A 23 -5.53 -11.11 3.28
N GLU A 24 -6.33 -11.66 4.19
CA GLU A 24 -7.63 -12.25 3.89
C GLU A 24 -8.66 -11.86 4.95
N GLY A 25 -9.93 -11.77 4.54
CA GLY A 25 -11.03 -11.52 5.46
C GLY A 25 -11.49 -12.82 6.10
N LYS A 26 -11.30 -12.94 7.41
CA LYS A 26 -11.75 -14.08 8.21
C LYS A 26 -13.20 -13.88 8.69
N VAL A 27 -13.84 -14.99 9.05
CA VAL A 27 -15.27 -15.03 9.43
C VAL A 27 -15.47 -15.65 10.81
N GLY A 28 -16.67 -15.46 11.38
CA GLY A 28 -17.04 -16.05 12.67
C GLY A 28 -16.19 -15.50 13.82
N THR A 29 -15.72 -16.40 14.68
CA THR A 29 -14.88 -16.05 15.85
C THR A 29 -13.49 -15.54 15.47
N GLU A 30 -13.04 -15.78 14.23
CA GLU A 30 -11.74 -15.32 13.73
C GLU A 30 -11.81 -13.99 12.98
N MET A 31 -12.96 -13.30 12.99
CA MET A 31 -13.16 -12.05 12.27
C MET A 31 -12.07 -11.03 12.64
N ASN A 32 -11.35 -10.57 11.62
CA ASN A 32 -10.18 -9.70 11.71
C ASN A 32 -10.47 -8.29 11.16
N ILE A 33 -11.70 -7.81 11.30
CA ILE A 33 -12.05 -6.43 10.92
C ILE A 33 -11.59 -5.49 12.02
N ILE A 34 -10.69 -4.58 11.67
CA ILE A 34 -10.17 -3.56 12.58
C ILE A 34 -10.80 -2.19 12.36
N LYS A 35 -11.41 -1.96 11.19
CA LYS A 35 -12.16 -0.74 10.90
C LYS A 35 -13.33 -1.02 9.96
N ASP A 36 -14.48 -0.44 10.26
CA ASP A 36 -15.66 -0.45 9.40
C ASP A 36 -16.35 0.91 9.50
N ILE A 37 -16.36 1.67 8.40
CA ILE A 37 -16.94 3.01 8.32
C ILE A 37 -17.89 3.06 7.12
N SER A 38 -19.13 3.49 7.36
CA SER A 38 -20.09 3.76 6.29
C SER A 38 -20.26 5.27 6.12
N ILE A 39 -19.94 5.75 4.92
CA ILE A 39 -19.92 7.17 4.54
C ILE A 39 -21.16 7.47 3.70
N TYR A 40 -21.94 8.44 4.16
CA TYR A 40 -23.21 8.85 3.57
C TYR A 40 -23.19 10.33 3.20
N GLY A 41 -24.17 10.75 2.40
CA GLY A 41 -24.40 12.16 2.08
C GLY A 41 -24.34 12.48 0.60
N PRO A 42 -24.29 13.77 0.25
CA PRO A 42 -24.04 14.23 -1.12
C PRO A 42 -22.76 13.63 -1.70
N LEU A 43 -22.73 13.37 -3.01
CA LEU A 43 -21.60 12.67 -3.65
C LEU A 43 -20.24 13.37 -3.43
N HIS A 44 -20.21 14.72 -3.48
CA HIS A 44 -18.97 15.47 -3.24
C HIS A 44 -18.48 15.32 -1.80
N LYS A 45 -19.38 15.41 -0.81
CA LYS A 45 -19.03 15.22 0.61
C LYS A 45 -18.59 13.78 0.90
N MET A 46 -19.25 12.81 0.27
CA MET A 46 -18.84 11.41 0.38
C MET A 46 -17.42 11.19 -0.14
N LEU A 47 -17.03 11.85 -1.23
CA LEU A 47 -15.67 11.79 -1.77
C LEU A 47 -14.65 12.46 -0.84
N GLU A 48 -14.97 13.63 -0.29
CA GLU A 48 -14.14 14.33 0.68
C GLU A 48 -13.90 13.47 1.93
N GLU A 49 -14.97 12.93 2.51
CA GLU A 49 -14.88 12.09 3.71
C GLU A 49 -14.16 10.77 3.42
N ALA A 50 -14.44 10.11 2.29
CA ALA A 50 -13.73 8.90 1.89
C ALA A 50 -12.24 9.15 1.71
N LYS A 51 -11.86 10.30 1.14
CA LYS A 51 -10.46 10.71 1.01
C LYS A 51 -9.79 10.84 2.38
N SER A 52 -10.42 11.55 3.31
CA SER A 52 -9.89 11.72 4.68
C SER A 52 -9.77 10.38 5.42
N VAL A 53 -10.79 9.52 5.33
CA VAL A 53 -10.80 8.21 5.98
C VAL A 53 -9.68 7.32 5.45
N ILE A 54 -9.52 7.23 4.13
CA ILE A 54 -8.52 6.33 3.53
C ILE A 54 -7.11 6.86 3.78
N ALA A 55 -6.88 8.16 3.58
CA ALA A 55 -5.57 8.77 3.83
C ALA A 55 -5.09 8.53 5.27
N ALA A 56 -5.99 8.62 6.25
CA ALA A 56 -5.69 8.34 7.65
C ALA A 56 -5.40 6.86 7.97
N GLN A 57 -5.59 5.95 7.01
CA GLN A 57 -5.31 4.51 7.16
C GLN A 57 -4.09 4.06 6.35
N LEU A 58 -3.53 4.94 5.51
CA LEU A 58 -2.33 4.64 4.76
C LEU A 58 -1.10 4.74 5.66
N ARG A 59 -0.14 3.84 5.42
CA ARG A 59 1.18 3.92 6.06
C ARG A 59 2.06 4.92 5.32
N ASP A 60 2.84 5.64 6.10
CA ASP A 60 3.92 6.50 5.62
C ASP A 60 5.25 5.79 5.84
N PHE A 61 6.06 5.77 4.79
CA PHE A 61 7.39 5.17 4.80
C PHE A 61 8.43 6.26 4.62
N GLN A 62 9.52 6.20 5.38
CA GLN A 62 10.66 7.09 5.17
C GLN A 62 11.62 6.42 4.21
N SER A 63 12.01 7.13 3.15
CA SER A 63 12.98 6.66 2.16
C SER A 63 14.06 7.72 1.97
N LEU A 64 15.33 7.30 1.93
CA LEU A 64 16.42 8.23 1.60
C LEU A 64 16.37 8.57 0.12
N ASN A 65 16.31 9.85 -0.21
CA ASN A 65 16.38 10.34 -1.57
C ASN A 65 17.84 10.41 -2.02
N PRO A 66 18.26 9.62 -3.01
CA PRO A 66 19.66 9.56 -3.43
C PRO A 66 20.15 10.84 -4.12
N LYS A 67 19.24 11.69 -4.62
CA LYS A 67 19.60 12.96 -5.28
C LYS A 67 19.80 14.11 -4.30
N THR A 68 19.06 14.10 -3.19
CA THR A 68 19.08 15.20 -2.21
C THR A 68 19.78 14.83 -0.90
N GLY A 69 20.00 13.53 -0.66
CA GLY A 69 20.55 13.01 0.60
C GLY A 69 19.61 13.17 1.80
N LYS A 70 18.32 13.50 1.57
CA LYS A 70 17.32 13.71 2.63
C LYS A 70 16.31 12.58 2.68
N PHE A 71 15.72 12.35 3.84
CA PHE A 71 14.61 11.41 3.98
C PHE A 71 13.32 12.05 3.47
N ASP A 72 12.70 11.41 2.48
CA ASP A 72 11.39 11.74 1.98
C ASP A 72 10.35 10.78 2.57
N ILE A 73 9.16 11.31 2.84
CA ILE A 73 8.00 10.49 3.23
C ILE A 73 7.32 10.03 1.94
N VAL A 74 7.20 8.72 1.78
CA VAL A 74 6.50 8.09 0.66
C VAL A 74 5.32 7.31 1.23
N THR A 75 4.12 7.67 0.81
CA THR A 75 2.89 6.98 1.22
C THR A 75 2.85 5.54 0.68
N GLU A 76 1.99 4.72 1.27
CA GLU A 76 1.78 3.33 0.86
C GLU A 76 1.32 3.18 -0.58
N TYR A 77 0.46 4.08 -1.02
CA TYR A 77 -0.04 4.17 -2.39
C TYR A 77 0.06 5.62 -2.88
N PRO A 78 0.26 5.84 -4.19
CA PRO A 78 0.12 7.17 -4.76
C PRO A 78 -1.29 7.71 -4.52
N GLU A 79 -1.40 8.91 -3.94
CA GLU A 79 -2.68 9.55 -3.60
C GLU A 79 -3.65 9.56 -4.77
N PHE A 80 -3.13 9.91 -5.95
CA PHE A 80 -3.91 9.97 -7.17
C PHE A 80 -4.58 8.63 -7.53
N ALA A 81 -3.87 7.50 -7.37
CA ALA A 81 -4.34 6.21 -7.88
C ALA A 81 -5.61 5.73 -7.18
N TRP A 82 -5.62 5.76 -5.85
CA TRP A 82 -6.80 5.34 -5.09
C TRP A 82 -7.89 6.40 -5.10
N GLN A 83 -7.55 7.70 -5.11
CA GLN A 83 -8.53 8.77 -5.20
C GLN A 83 -9.32 8.68 -6.51
N GLU A 84 -8.61 8.55 -7.64
CA GLU A 84 -9.20 8.35 -8.96
C GLU A 84 -10.04 7.07 -9.02
N GLY A 85 -9.59 5.99 -8.36
CA GLY A 85 -10.36 4.75 -8.23
C GLY A 85 -11.72 4.95 -7.56
N ILE A 86 -11.79 5.73 -6.48
CA ILE A 86 -13.04 6.02 -5.76
C ILE A 86 -13.92 6.97 -6.57
N VAL A 87 -13.33 8.02 -7.15
CA VAL A 87 -14.05 8.96 -8.03
C VAL A 87 -14.68 8.21 -9.19
N ASN A 88 -13.94 7.28 -9.81
CA ASN A 88 -14.47 6.43 -10.87
C ASN A 88 -15.56 5.48 -10.37
N ALA A 89 -15.39 4.89 -9.18
CA ALA A 89 -16.42 4.07 -8.57
C ALA A 89 -17.73 4.85 -8.37
N VAL A 90 -17.68 6.08 -7.83
CA VAL A 90 -18.85 6.96 -7.62
C VAL A 90 -19.44 7.43 -8.94
N THR A 91 -18.60 7.82 -9.90
CA THR A 91 -19.03 8.37 -11.19
C THR A 91 -19.70 7.31 -12.06
N HIS A 92 -19.15 6.09 -12.08
CA HIS A 92 -19.59 5.03 -13.00
C HIS A 92 -20.46 3.94 -12.34
N ARG A 93 -20.76 4.06 -11.04
CA ARG A 93 -21.67 3.15 -10.32
C ARG A 93 -23.00 2.97 -11.06
N ASP A 94 -23.50 1.74 -11.05
CA ASP A 94 -24.89 1.48 -11.37
C ASP A 94 -25.82 1.96 -10.25
N TYR A 95 -26.46 3.11 -10.45
CA TYR A 95 -27.41 3.63 -9.46
C TYR A 95 -28.76 2.91 -9.46
N SER A 96 -29.02 2.02 -10.43
CA SER A 96 -30.23 1.19 -10.44
C SER A 96 -30.14 -0.01 -9.47
N ILE A 97 -28.93 -0.48 -9.18
CA ILE A 97 -28.70 -1.61 -8.25
C ILE A 97 -28.99 -1.15 -6.82
N LYS A 98 -30.05 -1.74 -6.25
CA LYS A 98 -30.45 -1.60 -4.84
C LYS A 98 -29.89 -2.79 -4.05
N GLY A 99 -29.36 -2.54 -2.84
CA GLY A 99 -28.79 -3.57 -1.97
C GLY A 99 -27.26 -3.63 -1.95
N GLU A 100 -26.60 -3.11 -2.98
CA GLU A 100 -25.13 -3.03 -3.04
C GLU A 100 -24.63 -1.61 -3.00
N HIS A 101 -23.44 -1.43 -2.45
CA HIS A 101 -22.79 -0.14 -2.23
C HIS A 101 -21.33 -0.20 -2.66
N ILE A 102 -20.69 0.96 -2.81
CA ILE A 102 -19.25 1.00 -3.11
C ILE A 102 -18.53 0.50 -1.87
N LYS A 103 -17.61 -0.45 -2.04
CA LYS A 103 -16.79 -1.00 -0.96
C LYS A 103 -15.34 -0.63 -1.24
N VAL A 104 -14.68 -0.03 -0.26
CA VAL A 104 -13.23 0.15 -0.26
C VAL A 104 -12.69 -0.76 0.82
N ILE A 105 -11.98 -1.81 0.43
CA ILE A 105 -11.48 -2.84 1.32
C ILE A 105 -9.97 -2.76 1.35
N MET A 106 -9.40 -2.57 2.53
CA MET A 106 -7.97 -2.48 2.75
C MET A 106 -7.50 -3.74 3.48
N TYR A 107 -6.54 -4.43 2.87
CA TYR A 107 -5.75 -5.51 3.45
C TYR A 107 -4.31 -5.03 3.64
N ASP A 108 -3.48 -5.84 4.29
CA ASP A 108 -2.10 -5.46 4.50
C ASP A 108 -1.26 -5.36 3.22
N ASP A 109 -1.63 -6.05 2.13
CA ASP A 109 -0.91 -6.07 0.86
C ASP A 109 -1.61 -5.30 -0.28
N ARG A 110 -2.89 -4.93 -0.11
CA ARG A 110 -3.68 -4.36 -1.21
C ARG A 110 -4.86 -3.51 -0.74
N LEU A 111 -5.21 -2.55 -1.57
CA LEU A 111 -6.44 -1.79 -1.52
C LEU A 111 -7.35 -2.24 -2.67
N GLU A 112 -8.58 -2.64 -2.35
CA GLU A 112 -9.60 -3.04 -3.31
C GLU A 112 -10.76 -2.04 -3.31
N ILE A 113 -11.14 -1.56 -4.49
CA ILE A 113 -12.29 -0.66 -4.67
C ILE A 113 -13.29 -1.39 -5.55
N LEU A 114 -14.45 -1.73 -4.98
CA LEU A 114 -15.54 -2.41 -5.66
C LEU A 114 -16.68 -1.43 -5.91
N SER A 115 -17.07 -1.28 -7.18
CA SER A 115 -18.22 -0.49 -7.60
C SER A 115 -19.33 -1.41 -8.15
N PRO A 116 -20.59 -1.23 -7.71
CA PRO A 116 -21.72 -1.96 -8.27
C PRO A 116 -21.93 -1.67 -9.77
N GLY A 117 -22.18 -2.73 -10.53
CA GLY A 117 -22.38 -2.68 -11.98
C GLY A 117 -21.17 -3.20 -12.76
N LYS A 118 -21.44 -3.96 -13.83
CA LYS A 118 -20.44 -4.38 -14.83
C LYS A 118 -20.03 -3.24 -15.74
N LEU A 119 -18.96 -3.42 -16.52
CA LEU A 119 -18.59 -2.50 -17.58
C LEU A 119 -19.70 -2.43 -18.65
N PRO A 120 -19.94 -1.25 -19.24
CA PRO A 120 -20.81 -1.10 -20.40
C PRO A 120 -20.30 -1.95 -21.57
N ASN A 121 -21.17 -2.46 -22.44
CA ASN A 121 -20.79 -3.38 -23.52
C ASN A 121 -19.67 -2.86 -24.47
N ILE A 122 -19.51 -1.54 -24.58
CA ILE A 122 -18.47 -0.92 -25.42
C ILE A 122 -17.10 -0.84 -24.72
N VAL A 123 -17.04 -1.11 -23.41
CA VAL A 123 -15.85 -1.08 -22.57
C VAL A 123 -15.59 -2.49 -22.01
N ASN A 124 -14.34 -2.90 -22.01
CA ASN A 124 -13.86 -4.13 -21.39
C ASN A 124 -12.51 -3.86 -20.72
N ILE A 125 -12.00 -4.83 -19.96
CA ILE A 125 -10.74 -4.69 -19.21
C ILE A 125 -9.56 -4.30 -20.13
N LYS A 126 -9.55 -4.76 -21.38
CA LYS A 126 -8.45 -4.50 -22.33
C LYS A 126 -8.49 -3.06 -22.88
N ASN A 127 -9.68 -2.49 -23.08
CA ASN A 127 -9.84 -1.17 -23.69
C ASN A 127 -10.21 -0.05 -22.71
N LEU A 128 -10.51 -0.36 -21.44
CA LEU A 128 -10.85 0.60 -20.38
C LEU A 128 -9.87 1.78 -20.30
N LYS A 129 -8.59 1.52 -20.56
CA LYS A 129 -7.52 2.53 -20.55
C LYS A 129 -7.67 3.60 -21.65
N TYR A 130 -8.39 3.31 -22.72
CA TYR A 130 -8.46 4.14 -23.92
C TYR A 130 -9.89 4.54 -24.32
N THR A 131 -10.89 3.80 -23.85
CA THR A 131 -12.29 4.02 -24.23
C THR A 131 -12.96 5.05 -23.32
N ARG A 132 -13.50 6.12 -23.93
CA ARG A 132 -14.30 7.12 -23.23
C ARG A 132 -15.75 6.67 -23.12
N TYR A 133 -16.21 6.39 -21.91
CA TYR A 133 -17.63 6.23 -21.65
C TYR A 133 -17.98 6.56 -20.21
N SER A 134 -19.00 7.40 -20.01
CA SER A 134 -19.58 7.64 -18.70
C SER A 134 -21.01 7.12 -18.65
N ARG A 135 -21.27 6.21 -17.70
CA ARG A 135 -22.62 5.71 -17.41
C ARG A 135 -23.51 6.82 -16.88
N ASN A 136 -22.96 7.71 -16.08
CA ASN A 136 -23.69 8.79 -15.43
C ASN A 136 -23.12 10.15 -15.88
N PRO A 137 -23.38 10.60 -17.12
CA PRO A 137 -22.78 11.82 -17.67
C PRO A 137 -23.11 13.07 -16.85
N LYS A 138 -24.32 13.13 -16.25
CA LYS A 138 -24.71 14.23 -15.34
C LYS A 138 -23.89 14.24 -14.05
N ILE A 139 -23.57 13.07 -13.48
CA ILE A 139 -22.72 12.96 -12.29
C ILE A 139 -21.28 13.34 -12.64
N ALA A 140 -20.77 12.82 -13.74
CA ALA A 140 -19.43 13.13 -14.22
C ALA A 140 -19.23 14.64 -14.45
N ARG A 141 -20.20 15.30 -15.10
CA ARG A 141 -20.16 16.74 -15.32
C ARG A 141 -20.08 17.52 -14.01
N VAL A 142 -20.94 17.21 -13.03
CA VAL A 142 -20.91 17.94 -11.77
C VAL A 142 -19.63 17.67 -10.98
N LEU A 143 -19.15 16.43 -10.94
CA LEU A 143 -17.87 16.12 -10.29
C LEU A 143 -16.68 16.79 -10.98
N SER A 144 -16.77 17.03 -12.30
CA SER A 144 -15.82 17.84 -13.06
C SER A 144 -15.88 19.32 -12.64
N GLU A 145 -17.08 19.88 -12.48
CA GLU A 145 -17.27 21.26 -11.97
C GLU A 145 -16.75 21.43 -10.53
N PHE A 146 -16.79 20.38 -9.70
CA PHE A 146 -16.16 20.36 -8.37
C PHE A 146 -14.65 20.07 -8.39
N GLY A 147 -14.04 19.81 -9.55
CA GLY A 147 -12.61 19.52 -9.69
C GLY A 147 -12.20 18.08 -9.32
N TRP A 148 -13.15 17.17 -9.08
CA TRP A 148 -12.87 15.76 -8.78
C TRP A 148 -12.56 14.94 -10.03
N VAL A 149 -13.16 15.29 -11.17
CA VAL A 149 -12.97 14.60 -12.46
C VAL A 149 -12.30 15.55 -13.44
N LYS A 150 -11.28 15.09 -14.18
CA LYS A 150 -10.75 15.82 -15.34
C LYS A 150 -11.22 15.15 -16.62
N GLU A 151 -11.80 15.92 -17.55
CA GLU A 151 -12.33 15.40 -18.82
C GLU A 151 -11.26 15.03 -19.88
N LEU A 152 -10.04 14.73 -19.45
CA LEU A 152 -8.90 14.50 -20.33
C LEU A 152 -8.68 13.03 -20.73
N ASN A 153 -9.53 12.10 -20.26
CA ASN A 153 -9.35 10.64 -20.44
C ASN A 153 -7.99 10.11 -19.96
N GLU A 154 -7.37 10.81 -19.01
CA GLU A 154 -6.08 10.44 -18.47
C GLU A 154 -6.19 9.70 -17.15
N GLY A 155 -7.36 9.69 -16.50
CA GLY A 155 -7.57 9.13 -15.15
C GLY A 155 -6.99 7.73 -15.01
N VAL A 156 -7.55 6.75 -15.73
CA VAL A 156 -7.07 5.36 -15.70
C VAL A 156 -5.60 5.26 -16.12
N LYS A 157 -5.19 5.90 -17.22
CA LYS A 157 -3.79 5.87 -17.68
C LYS A 157 -2.82 6.38 -16.62
N ARG A 158 -3.21 7.41 -15.88
CA ARG A 158 -2.42 8.02 -14.83
C ARG A 158 -2.38 7.15 -13.58
N ILE A 159 -3.43 6.37 -13.26
CA ILE A 159 -3.32 5.32 -12.23
C ILE A 159 -2.17 4.37 -12.58
N TYR A 160 -2.11 3.84 -13.81
CA TYR A 160 -1.01 2.95 -14.23
C TYR A 160 0.35 3.63 -14.11
N LYS A 161 0.45 4.88 -14.59
CA LYS A 161 1.70 5.65 -14.54
C LYS A 161 2.15 5.88 -13.09
N GLU A 162 1.29 6.40 -12.23
CA GLU A 162 1.64 6.73 -10.84
C GLU A 162 1.99 5.47 -10.04
N MET A 163 1.28 4.34 -10.26
CA MET A 163 1.64 3.06 -9.66
C MET A 163 3.04 2.60 -10.12
N SER A 164 3.35 2.73 -11.41
CA SER A 164 4.68 2.42 -11.95
C SER A 164 5.77 3.36 -11.42
N ASP A 165 5.47 4.66 -11.27
CA ASP A 165 6.40 5.67 -10.74
C ASP A 165 6.69 5.43 -9.24
N TYR A 166 5.71 4.88 -8.52
CA TYR A 166 5.87 4.35 -7.16
C TYR A 166 6.46 2.94 -7.13
N PHE A 167 6.72 2.37 -8.30
CA PHE A 167 7.23 1.02 -8.50
C PHE A 167 6.43 -0.07 -7.80
N LEU A 168 5.13 0.12 -7.82
CA LEU A 168 4.14 -0.85 -7.39
C LEU A 168 3.69 -1.66 -8.61
N ASP A 169 3.05 -2.80 -8.33
CA ASP A 169 2.43 -3.60 -9.38
C ASP A 169 1.39 -2.78 -10.13
N GLU A 170 1.19 -3.12 -11.41
CA GLU A 170 0.15 -2.49 -12.21
C GLU A 170 -1.25 -2.67 -11.56
N PRO A 171 -2.10 -1.64 -11.61
CA PRO A 171 -3.47 -1.74 -11.13
C PRO A 171 -4.23 -2.84 -11.88
N LYS A 172 -4.94 -3.69 -11.14
CA LYS A 172 -5.72 -4.79 -11.72
C LYS A 172 -7.22 -4.48 -11.70
N PHE A 173 -7.84 -4.46 -12.87
CA PHE A 173 -9.29 -4.39 -13.02
C PHE A 173 -9.87 -5.78 -13.26
N SER A 174 -10.97 -6.10 -12.59
CA SER A 174 -11.70 -7.37 -12.73
C SER A 174 -13.20 -7.15 -12.57
N GLU A 175 -14.02 -8.06 -13.11
CA GLU A 175 -15.48 -8.00 -12.99
C GLU A 175 -16.02 -9.19 -12.16
N PRO A 176 -15.87 -9.18 -10.83
CA PRO A 176 -16.33 -10.29 -10.02
C PRO A 176 -17.85 -10.47 -10.17
N ASN A 177 -18.24 -11.73 -10.40
CA ASN A 177 -19.63 -12.17 -10.57
C ASN A 177 -20.41 -11.43 -11.67
N MET A 178 -19.73 -10.80 -12.64
CA MET A 178 -20.33 -10.01 -13.73
C MET A 178 -21.33 -8.92 -13.28
N ASN A 179 -21.24 -8.46 -12.03
CA ASN A 179 -22.17 -7.48 -11.46
C ASN A 179 -21.46 -6.35 -10.71
N SER A 180 -20.14 -6.34 -10.73
CA SER A 180 -19.35 -5.29 -10.10
C SER A 180 -18.04 -5.13 -10.85
N LEU A 181 -17.49 -3.93 -10.81
CA LEU A 181 -16.14 -3.65 -11.25
C LEU A 181 -15.25 -3.51 -10.02
N LYS A 182 -14.16 -4.26 -9.96
CA LYS A 182 -13.16 -4.21 -8.90
C LYS A 182 -11.84 -3.69 -9.44
N LEU A 183 -11.33 -2.62 -8.83
CA LEU A 183 -9.95 -2.16 -8.95
C LEU A 183 -9.15 -2.66 -7.75
N THR A 184 -8.05 -3.34 -8.00
CA THR A 184 -7.08 -3.76 -6.97
C THR A 184 -5.77 -3.02 -7.18
N LEU A 185 -5.34 -2.28 -6.16
CA LEU A 185 -4.04 -1.65 -6.06
C LEU A 185 -3.22 -2.45 -5.06
N LYS A 186 -2.17 -3.14 -5.52
CA LYS A 186 -1.26 -3.84 -4.62
C LYS A 186 -0.21 -2.87 -4.11
N ASN A 187 0.07 -2.92 -2.82
CA ASN A 187 1.31 -2.37 -2.32
C ASN A 187 2.40 -3.42 -2.56
N ASN A 188 3.65 -2.98 -2.52
CA ASN A 188 4.77 -3.90 -2.61
C ASN A 188 5.70 -3.68 -1.43
N ILE A 189 5.20 -4.03 -0.24
CA ILE A 189 5.98 -4.05 1.01
C ILE A 189 7.28 -4.86 0.80
N VAL A 190 7.20 -5.93 0.01
CA VAL A 190 8.33 -6.81 -0.32
C VAL A 190 9.32 -6.12 -1.26
N MET A 191 8.90 -5.45 -2.34
CA MET A 191 9.82 -4.72 -3.21
C MET A 191 10.40 -3.44 -2.58
N ARG A 192 9.73 -2.85 -1.58
CA ARG A 192 10.34 -1.79 -0.76
C ARG A 192 11.44 -2.33 0.15
N LYS A 193 11.21 -3.51 0.77
CA LYS A 193 12.28 -4.25 1.45
C LYS A 193 13.39 -4.65 0.47
N ILE A 194 13.05 -5.08 -0.74
CA ILE A 194 14.03 -5.46 -1.79
C ILE A 194 14.80 -4.24 -2.31
N ARG A 195 14.20 -3.04 -2.46
CA ARG A 195 14.96 -1.83 -2.82
C ARG A 195 15.87 -1.33 -1.73
N ASN A 196 15.41 -1.40 -0.48
CA ASN A 196 16.28 -1.17 0.67
C ASN A 196 17.40 -2.22 0.66
N MET A 197 17.09 -3.50 0.39
CA MET A 197 18.07 -4.57 0.21
C MET A 197 18.96 -4.38 -1.02
N GLU A 198 18.52 -3.79 -2.13
CA GLU A 198 19.31 -3.54 -3.34
C GLU A 198 20.25 -2.35 -3.11
N GLN A 199 19.82 -1.34 -2.35
CA GLN A 199 20.69 -0.27 -1.88
C GLN A 199 21.69 -0.75 -0.82
N MET A 200 21.29 -1.71 0.03
CA MET A 200 22.17 -2.36 1.00
C MET A 200 23.13 -3.33 0.30
N SER A 201 22.64 -4.15 -0.64
CA SER A 201 23.44 -5.12 -1.40
C SER A 201 24.39 -4.43 -2.36
N ALA A 202 24.10 -3.21 -2.82
CA ALA A 202 25.07 -2.38 -3.55
C ALA A 202 26.30 -1.96 -2.70
N GLN A 203 26.26 -2.12 -1.37
CA GLN A 203 27.43 -1.96 -0.49
C GLN A 203 28.23 -3.26 -0.33
N PHE A 204 27.71 -4.38 -0.84
CA PHE A 204 28.31 -5.71 -0.75
C PHE A 204 28.53 -6.29 -2.16
N THR A 205 29.39 -7.29 -2.30
CA THR A 205 29.51 -7.99 -3.59
C THR A 205 28.30 -8.90 -3.81
N PRO A 206 27.82 -9.08 -5.06
CA PRO A 206 26.70 -9.98 -5.36
C PRO A 206 26.92 -11.41 -4.82
N GLU A 207 28.16 -11.89 -4.92
CA GLU A 207 28.61 -13.20 -4.42
C GLU A 207 28.47 -13.33 -2.89
N LEU A 208 28.67 -12.25 -2.14
CA LEU A 208 28.50 -12.26 -0.68
C LEU A 208 27.02 -12.23 -0.31
N TRP A 209 26.23 -11.42 -1.01
CA TRP A 209 24.81 -11.23 -0.74
C TRP A 209 24.00 -12.51 -0.96
N ASP A 210 24.28 -13.24 -2.03
CA ASP A 210 23.59 -14.49 -2.38
C ASP A 210 23.85 -15.64 -1.39
N THR A 211 24.87 -15.50 -0.53
CA THR A 211 25.18 -16.49 0.54
C THR A 211 24.48 -16.21 1.87
N LEU A 212 23.72 -15.11 1.98
CA LEU A 212 23.05 -14.71 3.22
C LEU A 212 21.70 -15.41 3.40
N SER A 213 21.47 -15.91 4.60
CA SER A 213 20.18 -16.46 5.02
C SER A 213 19.15 -15.37 5.32
N SER A 214 17.87 -15.74 5.32
CA SER A 214 16.76 -14.83 5.66
C SER A 214 16.92 -14.16 7.04
N ASP A 215 17.50 -14.87 8.02
CA ASP A 215 17.70 -14.34 9.37
C ASP A 215 18.88 -13.35 9.42
N GLU A 216 19.93 -13.60 8.63
CA GLU A 216 21.06 -12.68 8.45
C GLU A 216 20.60 -11.40 7.76
N ILE A 217 19.81 -11.50 6.70
CA ILE A 217 19.25 -10.34 6.00
C ILE A 217 18.41 -9.48 6.96
N THR A 218 17.60 -10.10 7.81
CA THR A 218 16.78 -9.40 8.83
C THR A 218 17.67 -8.63 9.81
N ALA A 219 18.80 -9.20 10.21
CA ALA A 219 19.75 -8.53 11.10
C ALA A 219 20.41 -7.30 10.44
N ILE A 220 20.76 -7.40 9.15
CA ILE A 220 21.30 -6.27 8.39
C ILE A 220 20.20 -5.19 8.19
N GLU A 221 18.95 -5.58 7.95
CA GLU A 221 17.78 -4.67 7.83
C GLU A 221 17.60 -3.85 9.12
N LEU A 222 17.65 -4.50 10.29
CA LEU A 222 17.58 -3.83 11.59
C LEU A 222 18.75 -2.87 11.82
N ALA A 223 19.97 -3.32 11.47
CA ALA A 223 21.18 -2.49 11.60
C ALA A 223 21.09 -1.23 10.73
N TYR A 224 20.57 -1.34 9.52
CA TYR A 224 20.37 -0.24 8.59
C TYR A 224 19.30 0.74 9.10
N LYS A 225 18.14 0.21 9.50
CA LYS A 225 16.98 1.01 9.94
C LYS A 225 17.25 1.81 11.22
N HIS A 226 17.92 1.21 12.19
CA HIS A 226 18.13 1.81 13.51
C HIS A 226 19.55 2.37 13.69
N ASN A 227 20.39 2.31 12.66
CA ASN A 227 21.81 2.62 12.71
C ASN A 227 22.57 1.85 13.81
N LYS A 228 22.00 0.73 14.27
CA LYS A 228 22.53 -0.24 15.24
C LYS A 228 21.59 -1.44 15.31
N VAL A 229 22.13 -2.62 15.60
CA VAL A 229 21.35 -3.80 15.97
C VAL A 229 21.93 -4.41 17.24
N THR A 230 21.06 -4.84 18.15
CA THR A 230 21.46 -5.58 19.36
C THR A 230 20.92 -7.01 19.28
N THR A 231 21.52 -7.90 20.07
CA THR A 231 21.03 -9.30 20.17
C THR A 231 19.56 -9.38 20.55
N LYS A 232 19.13 -8.52 21.48
CA LYS A 232 17.73 -8.43 21.91
C LYS A 232 16.80 -7.91 20.82
N MET A 233 17.19 -6.86 20.09
CA MET A 233 16.38 -6.33 18.98
C MET A 233 16.16 -7.39 17.89
N LEU A 234 17.16 -8.22 17.61
CA LEU A 234 17.05 -9.29 16.63
C LEU A 234 16.20 -10.48 17.14
N GLU A 235 16.27 -10.77 18.44
CA GLU A 235 15.43 -11.77 19.11
C GLU A 235 13.95 -11.36 19.08
N ASP A 236 13.65 -10.11 19.42
CA ASP A 236 12.29 -9.57 19.42
C ASP A 236 11.65 -9.65 18.01
N GLU A 237 12.45 -9.44 16.94
CA GLU A 237 11.98 -9.48 15.55
C GLU A 237 11.85 -10.91 14.99
N LEU A 238 12.83 -11.80 15.28
CA LEU A 238 12.84 -13.17 14.74
C LEU A 238 12.07 -14.18 15.60
N GLY A 239 11.78 -13.85 16.86
CA GLY A 239 11.19 -14.78 17.82
C GLY A 239 12.09 -15.98 18.14
N ARG A 240 13.41 -15.83 18.01
CA ARG A 240 14.40 -16.91 18.21
C ARG A 240 15.28 -16.67 19.42
N ASP A 241 15.73 -17.77 20.03
CA ASP A 241 16.60 -17.76 21.21
C ASP A 241 17.83 -16.87 21.04
N ILE A 242 18.16 -16.12 22.10
CA ILE A 242 19.27 -15.17 22.15
C ILE A 242 20.64 -15.75 21.75
N ARG A 243 20.87 -17.06 21.93
CA ARG A 243 22.11 -17.73 21.50
C ARG A 243 22.17 -17.84 19.97
N VAL A 244 21.04 -18.09 19.33
CA VAL A 244 20.92 -18.19 17.87
C VAL A 244 21.10 -16.82 17.24
N THR A 245 20.44 -15.79 17.75
CA THR A 245 20.56 -14.42 17.25
C THR A 245 21.96 -13.84 17.46
N ARG A 246 22.60 -14.13 18.60
CA ARG A 246 24.01 -13.79 18.83
C ARG A 246 24.95 -14.51 17.86
N LYS A 247 24.69 -15.78 17.53
CA LYS A 247 25.47 -16.52 16.54
C LYS A 247 25.34 -15.85 15.16
N ILE A 248 24.14 -15.48 14.75
CA ILE A 248 23.88 -14.77 13.48
C ILE A 248 24.67 -13.45 13.41
N LEU A 249 24.60 -12.62 14.45
CA LEU A 249 25.34 -11.34 14.49
C LEU A 249 26.86 -11.53 14.48
N ASN A 250 27.37 -12.58 15.12
CA ASN A 250 28.78 -12.91 15.06
C ASN A 250 29.20 -13.41 13.67
N THR A 251 28.39 -14.24 13.00
CA THR A 251 28.65 -14.68 11.63
C THR A 251 28.73 -13.48 10.68
N LEU A 252 27.80 -12.52 10.80
CA LEU A 252 27.81 -11.29 10.00
C LEU A 252 29.02 -10.39 10.30
N ARG A 253 29.48 -10.36 11.56
CA ARG A 253 30.72 -9.70 11.93
C ARG A 253 31.94 -10.37 11.31
N ASP A 254 31.99 -11.70 11.33
CA ASP A 254 33.11 -12.46 10.77
C ASP A 254 33.16 -12.33 9.24
N LYS A 255 31.99 -12.18 8.59
CA LYS A 255 31.84 -11.79 7.16
C LYS A 255 32.17 -10.32 6.87
N LYS A 256 32.60 -9.54 7.88
CA LYS A 256 32.87 -8.08 7.80
C LYS A 256 31.70 -7.22 7.31
N ILE A 257 30.47 -7.72 7.44
CA ILE A 257 29.24 -6.98 7.12
C ILE A 257 28.87 -6.05 8.27
N LEU A 258 29.06 -6.52 9.50
CA LEU A 258 28.78 -5.76 10.72
C LEU A 258 30.04 -5.54 11.57
N GLU A 259 30.18 -4.36 12.14
CA GLU A 259 31.19 -4.02 13.15
C GLU A 259 30.60 -4.08 14.55
N TRP A 260 31.22 -4.87 15.43
CA TRP A 260 30.85 -4.92 16.84
C TRP A 260 31.40 -3.69 17.57
N ASN A 261 30.54 -3.04 18.34
CA ASN A 261 30.86 -1.88 19.17
C ASN A 261 30.50 -2.18 20.62
N GLY A 262 31.49 -2.25 21.49
CA GLY A 262 31.31 -2.46 22.92
C GLY A 262 32.63 -2.40 23.68
N THR A 263 32.54 -2.24 25.00
CA THR A 263 33.71 -2.10 25.89
C THR A 263 34.22 -3.45 26.38
N SER A 264 33.35 -4.48 26.43
CA SER A 264 33.71 -5.85 26.79
C SER A 264 32.67 -6.86 26.26
N LYS A 265 32.98 -8.16 26.26
CA LYS A 265 32.06 -9.23 25.83
C LYS A 265 30.70 -9.24 26.57
N ASN A 266 30.69 -8.70 27.79
CA ASN A 266 29.49 -8.63 28.65
C ASN A 266 28.94 -7.20 28.76
N ASP A 267 29.35 -6.29 27.88
CA ASP A 267 28.84 -4.92 27.88
C ASP A 267 27.32 -4.92 27.61
N PRO A 268 26.49 -4.44 28.55
CA PRO A 268 25.04 -4.39 28.38
C PRO A 268 24.61 -3.40 27.30
N LYS A 269 25.49 -2.49 26.88
CA LYS A 269 25.26 -1.51 25.79
C LYS A 269 25.88 -1.94 24.46
N GLN A 270 26.38 -3.17 24.33
CA GLN A 270 26.96 -3.64 23.09
C GLN A 270 25.96 -3.62 21.94
N TYR A 271 26.42 -3.23 20.76
CA TYR A 271 25.62 -3.24 19.53
C TYR A 271 26.51 -3.50 18.32
N TYR A 272 25.88 -3.82 17.20
CA TYR A 272 26.54 -4.00 15.91
C TYR A 272 26.07 -2.90 14.95
N LYS A 273 26.95 -2.42 14.08
CA LYS A 273 26.66 -1.44 13.02
C LYS A 273 27.12 -1.97 11.68
N ILE A 274 26.60 -1.44 10.58
CA ILE A 274 27.10 -1.77 9.24
C ILE A 274 28.54 -1.27 9.11
N SER A 275 29.42 -2.12 8.59
CA SER A 275 30.82 -1.78 8.33
C SER A 275 30.92 -0.68 7.27
N ASN A 276 31.76 0.33 7.47
CA ASN A 276 31.95 1.42 6.51
C ASN A 276 33.05 1.13 5.47
N GLU A 277 33.71 -0.04 5.56
CA GLU A 277 34.69 -0.45 4.56
C GLU A 277 33.98 -0.82 3.26
N LYS A 278 34.11 0.01 2.21
CA LYS A 278 33.77 -0.42 0.85
C LYS A 278 34.64 -1.65 0.54
N GLN A 279 34.00 -2.81 0.47
CA GLN A 279 34.64 -4.02 -0.02
C GLN A 279 34.76 -3.89 -1.55
N ASN A 280 35.82 -3.22 -1.99
CA ASN A 280 36.30 -3.27 -3.38
C ASN A 280 36.84 -4.66 -3.71
#